data_AF-A0A1J4Z2M0-F1
#
_entry.id   AF-A0A1J4Z2M0-F1
#
_cell.length_a   1.000
_cell.length_b   1.000
_cell.length_c   1.000
_cell.angle_alpha   90.00
_cell.angle_beta   90.00
_cell.angle_gamma   90.00
#
_symmetry.space_group_name_H-M   'P 1'
#
loop_
_entity.id
_entity.type
_entity.pdbx_description
1 polymer ?
#
loop_
_entity_poly.entity_id
_entity_poly.type
_entity_poly.pdbx_seq_one_letter_code
_entity_poly.pdbx_strand_id
1 'polypeptide(L)'
;MVSMAEEPPIEAYKAWTATKDHTIWAPLGGLKGDPAKGRKLAIASAKGNCLACHELPIPEEGFHGEVGPNLSGLASRYTEGEIRMRIVDIQVLNPASLMPPMYKNPAELKNVAKKYVGRTILTAQEVEDVVAYLMTLK
;
A
#
# COMPACT_ATOMS: atom_id res chain seq x y z
N MET A 1 27.62 -4.71 -15.44
CA MET A 1 27.54 -5.32 -14.11
C MET A 1 26.55 -4.50 -13.30
N VAL A 2 25.32 -4.98 -13.11
CA VAL A 2 24.36 -4.27 -12.25
C VAL A 2 24.83 -4.50 -10.82
N SER A 3 25.23 -3.43 -10.16
CA SER A 3 25.61 -3.44 -8.75
C SER A 3 24.54 -4.17 -7.95
N MET A 4 24.91 -5.26 -7.28
CA MET A 4 24.04 -5.92 -6.30
C MET A 4 24.01 -5.00 -5.08
N ALA A 5 23.17 -3.97 -5.11
CA ALA A 5 22.87 -3.23 -3.90
C ALA A 5 22.41 -4.23 -2.85
N GLU A 6 23.07 -4.21 -1.69
CA GLU A 6 22.73 -5.06 -0.56
C GLU A 6 21.24 -4.87 -0.26
N GLU A 7 20.48 -5.96 -0.20
CA GLU A 7 19.05 -5.88 0.02
C GLU A 7 18.80 -5.25 1.40
N PRO A 8 17.89 -4.27 1.53
CA PRO A 8 17.63 -3.64 2.81
C PRO A 8 17.25 -4.67 3.87
N PRO A 9 17.53 -4.42 5.15
CA PRO A 9 17.18 -5.37 6.21
C PRO A 9 15.68 -5.67 6.22
N ILE A 10 15.32 -6.88 6.65
CA ILE A 10 13.93 -7.25 6.87
C ILE A 10 13.43 -6.43 8.05
N GLU A 11 12.47 -5.55 7.81
CA GLU A 11 11.84 -4.77 8.89
C GLU A 11 10.91 -5.64 9.72
N ALA A 12 10.86 -5.37 11.03
CA ALA A 12 9.94 -6.06 11.93
C ALA A 12 8.49 -5.78 11.52
N TYR A 13 7.73 -6.86 11.29
CA TYR A 13 6.31 -6.76 10.96
C TYR A 13 5.53 -6.16 12.13
N LYS A 14 4.74 -5.12 11.84
CA LYS A 14 3.85 -4.46 12.79
C LYS A 14 2.47 -5.07 12.63
N ALA A 15 2.11 -5.97 13.54
CA ALA A 15 0.81 -6.61 13.54
C ALA A 15 -0.32 -5.56 13.59
N TRP A 16 -1.39 -5.85 12.87
CA TRP A 16 -2.59 -5.03 12.79
C TRP A 16 -3.80 -5.91 12.98
N THR A 17 -4.89 -5.29 13.40
CA THR A 17 -6.19 -5.96 13.56
C THR A 17 -7.25 -5.03 12.99
N ALA A 18 -8.11 -5.56 12.13
CA ALA A 18 -9.27 -4.84 11.66
C ALA A 18 -10.38 -4.90 12.73
N THR A 19 -11.11 -3.80 12.90
CA THR A 19 -12.35 -3.79 13.68
C THR A 19 -13.47 -4.55 12.95
N LYS A 20 -14.62 -4.75 13.61
CA LYS A 20 -15.75 -5.52 13.04
C LYS A 20 -16.31 -4.93 11.74
N ASP A 21 -16.12 -3.63 11.53
CA ASP A 21 -16.44 -2.87 10.31
C ASP A 21 -15.34 -2.95 9.24
N HIS A 22 -14.32 -3.80 9.44
CA HIS A 22 -13.16 -3.95 8.57
C HIS A 22 -12.37 -2.65 8.38
N THR A 23 -12.07 -1.98 9.49
CA THR A 23 -11.32 -0.72 9.52
C THR A 23 -10.06 -0.86 10.37
N ILE A 24 -8.96 -0.24 9.96
CA ILE A 24 -7.74 -0.15 10.77
C ILE A 24 -7.61 1.29 11.25
N TRP A 25 -8.22 1.59 12.40
CA TRP A 25 -8.28 2.96 12.94
C TRP A 25 -6.92 3.50 13.38
N ALA A 26 -6.14 2.69 14.09
CA ALA A 26 -4.83 3.09 14.56
C ALA A 26 -3.78 2.95 13.45
N PRO A 27 -2.88 3.94 13.27
CA PRO A 27 -1.73 3.79 12.40
C PRO A 27 -0.86 2.59 12.79
N LEU A 28 -0.24 1.95 11.81
CA LEU A 28 0.60 0.77 12.01
C LEU A 28 1.76 1.08 12.97
N GLY A 29 1.70 0.52 14.18
CA GLY A 29 2.62 0.78 15.27
C GLY A 29 2.80 2.27 15.61
N GLY A 30 1.73 3.06 15.49
CA GLY A 30 1.70 4.47 15.89
C GLY A 30 2.51 5.41 15.00
N LEU A 31 2.89 4.96 13.80
CA LEU A 31 3.65 5.77 12.84
C LEU A 31 2.83 6.92 12.28
N LYS A 32 3.52 7.97 11.84
CA LYS A 32 2.93 9.12 11.17
C LYS A 32 3.36 9.12 9.70
N GLY A 33 2.40 9.19 8.79
CA GLY A 33 2.66 9.23 7.35
C GLY A 33 3.12 10.61 6.85
N ASP A 34 3.93 10.59 5.79
CA ASP A 34 4.35 11.73 4.99
C ASP A 34 3.72 11.63 3.57
N PRO A 35 2.78 12.53 3.21
CA PRO A 35 2.10 12.45 1.92
C PRO A 35 3.04 12.65 0.72
N ALA A 36 4.15 13.39 0.87
CA ALA A 36 5.10 13.57 -0.22
C ALA A 36 5.86 12.27 -0.51
N LYS A 37 6.19 11.50 0.53
CA LYS A 37 6.76 10.15 0.37
C LYS A 37 5.71 9.17 -0.16
N GLY A 38 4.47 9.27 0.32
CA GLY A 38 3.35 8.46 -0.14
C GLY A 38 3.10 8.58 -1.64
N ARG A 39 3.09 9.81 -2.16
CA ARG A 39 2.95 10.06 -3.60
C ARG A 39 4.07 9.38 -4.39
N LYS A 40 5.33 9.50 -3.93
CA LYS A 40 6.49 8.87 -4.58
C LYS A 40 6.38 7.34 -4.58
N LEU A 41 5.93 6.75 -3.48
CA LEU A 41 5.72 5.31 -3.36
C LEU A 41 4.60 4.82 -4.28
N ALA A 42 3.50 5.57 -4.37
CA ALA A 42 2.36 5.22 -5.22
C ALA A 42 2.73 5.12 -6.71
N ILE A 43 3.63 5.99 -7.19
CA ILE A 43 4.06 6.00 -8.59
C ILE A 43 5.28 5.11 -8.87
N ALA A 44 6.00 4.67 -7.82
CA ALA A 44 7.21 3.89 -7.99
C ALA A 44 6.89 2.43 -8.42
N SER A 45 7.35 2.06 -9.62
CA SER A 45 7.12 0.73 -10.22
C SER A 45 7.68 -0.44 -9.41
N ALA A 46 8.77 -0.22 -8.68
CA ALA A 46 9.38 -1.23 -7.81
C ALA A 46 8.73 -1.32 -6.41
N LYS A 47 7.71 -0.48 -6.13
CA LYS A 47 7.05 -0.36 -4.82
C LYS A 47 5.53 -0.40 -4.98
N GLY A 48 4.85 0.73 -4.81
CA GLY A 48 3.39 0.79 -4.82
C GLY A 48 2.80 0.49 -6.19
N ASN A 49 3.45 0.95 -7.25
CA ASN A 49 3.07 0.76 -8.66
C ASN A 49 1.56 0.95 -8.91
N CYS A 50 0.93 1.89 -8.20
CA CYS A 50 -0.52 2.04 -8.15
C CYS A 50 -1.08 2.47 -9.52
N LEU A 51 -0.29 3.25 -10.28
CA LEU A 51 -0.62 3.69 -11.63
C LEU A 51 -0.82 2.54 -12.61
N ALA A 52 -0.22 1.37 -12.38
CA ALA A 52 -0.43 0.21 -13.25
C ALA A 52 -1.89 -0.26 -13.27
N CYS A 53 -2.66 0.03 -12.22
CA CYS A 53 -4.05 -0.38 -12.10
C CYS A 53 -5.03 0.79 -11.98
N HIS A 54 -4.60 1.94 -11.47
CA HIS A 54 -5.49 3.04 -11.09
C HIS A 54 -5.16 4.34 -11.80
N GLU A 55 -6.22 5.08 -12.13
CA GLU A 55 -6.13 6.52 -12.39
C GLU A 55 -5.97 7.30 -11.07
N LEU A 56 -5.05 8.27 -11.08
CA LEU A 56 -4.68 9.13 -9.95
C LEU A 56 -4.61 10.58 -10.48
N PRO A 57 -4.92 11.60 -9.67
CA PRO A 57 -4.89 13.00 -10.11
C PRO A 57 -3.45 13.54 -10.13
N ILE A 58 -2.61 12.92 -10.98
CA ILE A 58 -1.19 13.25 -11.16
C ILE A 58 -0.94 13.40 -12.67
N PRO A 59 -1.40 14.50 -13.29
CA PRO A 59 -1.41 14.67 -14.75
C PRO A 59 -0.02 14.67 -15.39
N GLU A 60 1.03 14.90 -14.60
CA GLU A 60 2.42 14.83 -15.05
C GLU A 60 2.96 13.40 -15.20
N GLU A 61 2.28 12.38 -14.65
CA GLU A 61 2.61 10.97 -14.85
C GLU A 61 1.79 10.42 -16.02
N GLY A 62 2.45 9.69 -16.92
CA GLY A 62 1.76 9.02 -18.03
C GLY A 62 1.25 7.63 -17.67
N PHE A 63 0.41 7.06 -18.53
CA PHE A 63 0.00 5.64 -18.52
C PHE A 63 -0.64 5.18 -17.20
N HIS A 64 -1.84 5.67 -16.94
CA HIS A 64 -2.68 5.17 -15.86
C HIS A 64 -3.49 3.95 -16.31
N GLY A 65 -3.57 2.95 -15.46
CA GLY A 65 -4.41 1.77 -15.66
C GLY A 65 -5.86 2.03 -15.27
N GLU A 66 -6.75 1.20 -15.82
CA GLU A 66 -8.20 1.25 -15.57
C GLU A 66 -8.73 -0.07 -14.96
N VAL A 67 -7.83 -0.93 -14.47
CA VAL A 67 -8.19 -2.21 -13.83
C VAL A 67 -8.87 -1.98 -12.49
N GLY A 68 -8.36 -1.02 -11.71
CA GLY A 68 -8.95 -0.54 -10.48
C GLY A 68 -9.69 0.78 -10.67
N PRO A 69 -10.52 1.19 -9.70
CA PRO A 69 -11.27 2.44 -9.80
C PRO A 69 -10.36 3.67 -9.80
N ASN A 70 -10.82 4.78 -10.39
CA ASN A 70 -10.19 6.08 -10.25
C ASN A 70 -10.15 6.52 -8.77
N LEU A 71 -8.96 6.93 -8.31
CA LEU A 71 -8.68 7.29 -6.92
C LEU A 71 -8.83 8.79 -6.63
N SER A 72 -9.22 9.60 -7.63
CA SER A 72 -9.64 10.98 -7.40
C SER A 72 -10.83 11.01 -6.43
N GLY A 73 -10.83 11.96 -5.49
CA GLY A 73 -11.83 12.06 -4.44
C GLY A 73 -11.96 10.84 -3.53
N LEU A 74 -10.91 10.02 -3.39
CA LEU A 74 -10.92 8.87 -2.49
C LEU A 74 -11.17 9.27 -1.03
N ALA A 75 -10.53 10.34 -0.55
CA ALA A 75 -10.65 10.85 0.81
C ALA A 75 -12.01 11.50 1.11
N SER A 76 -12.79 11.78 0.06
CA SER A 76 -14.18 12.22 0.19
C SER A 76 -15.16 11.04 0.35
N ARG A 77 -14.72 9.81 0.07
CA ARG A 77 -15.55 8.58 0.08
C ARG A 77 -15.23 7.63 1.23
N TYR A 78 -14.00 7.65 1.73
CA TYR A 78 -13.53 6.73 2.75
C TYR A 78 -12.80 7.48 3.87
N THR A 79 -12.94 6.95 5.08
CA THR A 79 -12.15 7.36 6.23
C THR A 79 -10.70 6.87 6.10
N GLU A 80 -9.80 7.48 6.86
CA GLU A 80 -8.38 7.09 6.87
C GLU A 80 -8.16 5.61 7.22
N GLY A 81 -8.91 5.09 8.20
CA GLY A 81 -8.80 3.69 8.59
C GLY A 81 -9.30 2.70 7.53
N GLU A 82 -10.30 3.10 6.74
CA GLU A 82 -10.83 2.31 5.63
C GLU A 82 -9.86 2.30 4.44
N ILE A 83 -9.18 3.42 4.18
CA ILE A 83 -8.10 3.49 3.20
C ILE A 83 -6.94 2.60 3.65
N ARG A 84 -6.53 2.71 4.92
CA ARG A 84 -5.49 1.86 5.51
C ARG A 84 -5.81 0.38 5.37
N MET A 85 -7.06 -0.03 5.63
CA MET A 85 -7.48 -1.42 5.43
C MET A 85 -7.24 -1.92 4.00
N ARG A 86 -7.60 -1.10 2.99
CA ARG A 86 -7.43 -1.45 1.57
C ARG A 86 -5.96 -1.56 1.17
N ILE A 87 -5.08 -0.68 1.69
CA ILE A 87 -3.65 -0.76 1.41
C ILE A 87 -3.03 -1.98 2.09
N VAL A 88 -3.39 -2.23 3.36
CA VAL A 88 -2.83 -3.33 4.14
C VAL A 88 -3.21 -4.68 3.55
N ASP A 89 -4.53 -4.96 3.44
CA ASP A 89 -5.04 -6.19 2.84
C ASP A 89 -6.50 -6.03 2.38
N ILE A 90 -6.68 -5.56 1.14
CA ILE A 90 -8.00 -5.46 0.52
C ILE A 90 -8.70 -6.82 0.35
N GLN A 91 -7.97 -7.95 0.41
CA GLN A 91 -8.56 -9.28 0.22
C GLN A 91 -9.45 -9.69 1.40
N VAL A 92 -9.29 -9.05 2.55
CA VAL A 92 -10.22 -9.17 3.68
C VAL A 92 -11.60 -8.60 3.33
N LEU A 93 -11.65 -7.52 2.54
CA LEU A 93 -12.90 -6.89 2.08
C LEU A 93 -13.46 -7.60 0.85
N ASN A 94 -12.59 -7.98 -0.08
CA ASN A 94 -12.95 -8.67 -1.31
C ASN A 94 -11.90 -9.76 -1.61
N PRO A 95 -12.15 -11.03 -1.25
CA PRO A 95 -11.23 -12.14 -1.49
C PRO A 95 -10.86 -12.36 -2.97
N ALA A 96 -11.68 -11.85 -3.91
CA ALA A 96 -11.43 -11.92 -5.35
C ALA A 96 -10.70 -10.69 -5.91
N SER A 97 -10.27 -9.75 -5.05
CA SER A 97 -9.56 -8.55 -5.48
C SER A 97 -8.25 -8.87 -6.20
N LEU A 98 -8.05 -8.24 -7.36
CA LEU A 98 -6.77 -8.26 -8.08
C LEU A 98 -5.73 -7.30 -7.48
N MET A 99 -6.18 -6.29 -6.74
CA MET A 99 -5.26 -5.40 -6.03
C MET A 99 -4.51 -6.21 -4.97
N PRO A 100 -3.17 -6.22 -5.01
CA PRO A 100 -2.37 -7.01 -4.07
C PRO A 100 -2.45 -6.42 -2.66
N PRO A 101 -2.39 -7.26 -1.61
CA PRO A 101 -2.26 -6.77 -0.25
C PRO A 101 -0.83 -6.25 -0.03
N MET A 102 -0.69 -4.96 0.23
CA MET A 102 0.63 -4.31 0.26
C MET A 102 1.39 -4.58 1.56
N TYR A 103 0.68 -4.99 2.63
CA TYR A 103 1.23 -5.24 3.97
C TYR A 103 0.65 -6.50 4.63
N LYS A 104 0.49 -7.57 3.85
CA LYS A 104 0.07 -8.88 4.38
C LYS A 104 1.16 -9.49 5.27
N ASN A 105 0.76 -10.19 6.33
CA ASN A 105 1.67 -10.95 7.17
C ASN A 105 2.54 -11.91 6.32
N PRO A 106 3.87 -11.75 6.31
CA PRO A 106 4.75 -12.59 5.49
C PRO A 106 4.64 -14.09 5.81
N ALA A 107 4.24 -14.46 7.03
CA ALA A 107 4.05 -15.85 7.44
C ALA A 107 2.87 -16.53 6.71
N GLU A 108 1.95 -15.77 6.14
CA GLU A 108 0.77 -16.28 5.43
C GLU A 108 1.00 -16.39 3.91
N LEU A 109 2.11 -15.84 3.41
CA LEU A 109 2.45 -15.86 2.00
C LEU A 109 2.93 -17.25 1.55
N LYS A 110 2.57 -17.63 0.33
CA LYS A 110 2.92 -18.92 -0.27
C LYS A 110 3.72 -18.70 -1.55
N ASN A 111 4.64 -19.61 -1.85
CA ASN A 111 5.46 -19.60 -3.08
C ASN A 111 6.24 -18.29 -3.29
N VAL A 112 6.69 -17.66 -2.21
CA VAL A 112 7.45 -16.41 -2.25
C VAL A 112 8.85 -16.66 -2.81
N ALA A 113 9.28 -15.85 -3.78
CA ALA A 113 10.65 -15.92 -4.30
C ALA A 113 11.66 -15.67 -3.17
N LYS A 114 12.81 -16.37 -3.18
CA LYS A 114 13.79 -16.38 -2.08
C LYS A 114 14.15 -15.00 -1.55
N LYS A 115 14.35 -14.01 -2.42
CA LYS A 115 14.68 -12.61 -2.05
C LYS A 115 13.59 -11.86 -1.28
N TYR A 116 12.34 -12.34 -1.32
CA TYR A 116 11.18 -11.69 -0.70
C TYR A 116 10.63 -12.43 0.52
N VAL A 117 11.24 -13.56 0.89
CA VAL A 117 10.81 -14.32 2.09
C VAL A 117 10.92 -13.42 3.33
N GLY A 118 9.86 -13.38 4.13
CA GLY A 118 9.79 -12.56 5.35
C GLY A 118 9.55 -11.07 5.12
N ARG A 119 9.35 -10.64 3.86
CA ARG A 119 9.13 -9.23 3.50
C ARG A 119 7.68 -8.98 3.10
N THR A 120 7.26 -7.73 3.27
CA THR A 120 6.04 -7.14 2.71
C THR A 120 6.37 -6.30 1.46
N ILE A 121 5.36 -5.94 0.67
CA ILE A 121 5.58 -5.09 -0.53
C ILE A 121 5.97 -3.66 -0.11
N LEU A 122 5.16 -3.09 0.79
CA LEU A 122 5.46 -1.83 1.48
C LEU A 122 5.87 -2.13 2.90
N THR A 123 6.72 -1.32 3.52
CA THR A 123 6.93 -1.36 4.97
C THR A 123 5.75 -0.71 5.70
N ALA A 124 5.68 -0.84 7.03
CA ALA A 124 4.63 -0.18 7.79
C ALA A 124 4.68 1.35 7.64
N GLN A 125 5.87 1.94 7.61
CA GLN A 125 6.02 3.38 7.38
C GLN A 125 5.57 3.75 5.96
N GLU A 126 5.96 2.96 4.96
CA GLU A 126 5.55 3.20 3.57
C GLU A 126 4.03 3.09 3.40
N VAL A 127 3.35 2.19 4.13
CA VAL A 127 1.88 2.13 4.17
C VAL A 127 1.30 3.43 4.72
N GLU A 128 1.78 3.92 5.86
CA GLU A 128 1.26 5.16 6.44
C GLU A 128 1.55 6.38 5.55
N ASP A 129 2.70 6.41 4.89
CA ASP A 129 3.04 7.44 3.90
C ASP A 129 2.03 7.41 2.74
N VAL A 130 1.74 6.23 2.17
CA VAL A 130 0.75 6.06 1.09
C VAL A 130 -0.65 6.44 1.56
N VAL A 131 -1.08 6.02 2.75
CA VAL A 131 -2.38 6.40 3.33
C VAL A 131 -2.46 7.93 3.49
N ALA A 132 -1.41 8.57 4.00
CA ALA A 132 -1.35 10.02 4.15
C ALA A 132 -1.50 10.74 2.81
N TYR A 133 -0.87 10.24 1.74
CA TYR A 133 -1.05 10.77 0.38
C TYR A 133 -2.48 10.58 -0.12
N LEU A 134 -3.04 9.38 0.02
CA LEU A 134 -4.39 9.08 -0.43
C LEU A 134 -5.45 9.92 0.29
N MET A 135 -5.20 10.29 1.55
CA MET A 135 -6.03 11.22 2.31
C MET A 135 -6.01 12.66 1.77
N THR A 136 -5.08 13.04 0.90
CA THR A 136 -5.08 14.35 0.24
C THR A 136 -5.97 14.40 -1.00
N LEU A 137 -6.47 13.25 -1.49
CA LEU A 137 -7.24 13.14 -2.73
C LEU A 137 -8.74 13.37 -2.45
N LYS A 138 -9.20 14.63 -2.52
CA LYS A 138 -10.59 15.03 -2.24
C LYS A 138 -11.42 15.28 -3.50
#